data_AF-A0A959CR74-F1
#
_entry.id   AF-A0A959CR74-F1
#
_cell.length_a   1.000
_cell.length_b   1.000
_cell.length_c   1.000
_cell.angle_alpha   90.00
_cell.angle_beta   90.00
_cell.angle_gamma   90.00
#
_symmetry.space_group_name_H-M   'P 1'
#
loop_
_entity.id
_entity.type
_entity.pdbx_description
1 polymer ?
#
loop_
_entity_poly.entity_id
_entity_poly.type
_entity_poly.pdbx_seq_one_letter_code
_entity_poly.pdbx_strand_id
1 'polypeptide(L)'
;MRIIFWLAVSMLAGTTTHAQLVKTLYQTFELPDSVATLSFDVYEKDSLVVVPWAGNTIMTESNIKLYYASRGVFDHLLEKGRYNFESRENGDKMVLASTSERRLEVKLTTAKGEGKGQKEQNEQVAVRVFIPDAFTQAAPDTWTRPFKERSEERTGAYHPRKKLNRESGEVSEELRDAIPEAPKDTVEETLVLPLPDSTWRRQSGLPEKPKDQ
;
A
#
# COMPACT_ATOMS: atom_id res chain seq x y z
N MET A 1 -27.58 -60.15 3.90
CA MET A 1 -27.45 -58.91 3.09
C MET A 1 -28.36 -57.76 3.55
N ARG A 2 -29.59 -57.99 4.04
CA ARG A 2 -30.51 -56.92 4.48
C ARG A 2 -29.99 -56.05 5.66
N ILE A 3 -29.27 -56.62 6.62
CA ILE A 3 -28.78 -55.90 7.81
C ILE A 3 -27.64 -54.92 7.47
N ILE A 4 -26.78 -55.27 6.52
CA ILE A 4 -25.66 -54.42 6.08
C ILE A 4 -26.20 -53.16 5.38
N PHE A 5 -27.32 -53.28 4.66
CA PHE A 5 -27.99 -52.14 4.03
C PHE A 5 -28.53 -51.13 5.07
N TRP A 6 -29.11 -51.60 6.17
CA TRP A 6 -29.57 -50.74 7.27
C TRP A 6 -28.42 -50.05 8.02
N LEU A 7 -27.29 -50.74 8.17
CA LEU A 7 -26.10 -50.18 8.83
C LEU A 7 -25.44 -49.08 7.99
N ALA A 8 -25.43 -49.23 6.67
CA ALA A 8 -24.94 -48.20 5.74
C ALA A 8 -25.86 -46.96 5.71
N VAL A 9 -27.18 -47.13 5.80
CA VAL A 9 -28.15 -46.02 5.82
C VAL A 9 -28.09 -45.25 7.15
N SER A 10 -27.84 -45.91 8.28
CA SER A 10 -27.68 -45.23 9.58
C SER A 10 -26.44 -44.35 9.64
N MET A 11 -25.40 -44.63 8.86
CA MET A 11 -24.14 -43.88 8.90
C MET A 11 -24.22 -42.55 8.12
N LEU A 12 -25.23 -42.36 7.27
CA LEU A 12 -25.42 -41.12 6.49
C LEU A 12 -26.16 -39.99 7.24
N ALA A 13 -26.72 -40.26 8.42
CA ALA A 13 -27.59 -39.29 9.13
C ALA A 13 -26.85 -38.27 10.02
N GLY A 14 -25.51 -38.23 10.01
CA GLY A 14 -24.72 -37.55 11.05
C GLY A 14 -24.07 -36.21 10.68
N THR A 15 -24.09 -35.74 9.43
CA THR A 15 -23.31 -34.54 9.06
C THR A 15 -24.14 -33.26 9.19
N THR A 16 -24.22 -32.69 10.38
CA THR A 16 -24.67 -31.30 10.54
C THR A 16 -23.59 -30.35 10.05
N THR A 17 -23.64 -29.96 8.78
CA THR A 17 -22.78 -28.89 8.24
C THR A 17 -23.24 -27.56 8.82
N HIS A 18 -22.49 -27.03 9.80
CA HIS A 18 -22.72 -25.68 10.28
C HIS A 18 -22.20 -24.68 9.25
N ALA A 19 -23.06 -23.77 8.79
CA ALA A 19 -22.67 -22.73 7.86
C ALA A 19 -21.66 -21.78 8.52
N GLN A 20 -20.50 -21.65 7.89
CA GLN A 20 -19.48 -20.66 8.23
C GLN A 20 -19.66 -19.46 7.31
N LEU A 21 -19.73 -18.26 7.89
CA LEU A 21 -19.75 -17.02 7.13
C LEU A 21 -18.33 -16.52 6.95
N VAL A 22 -17.94 -16.17 5.72
CA VAL A 22 -16.59 -15.72 5.37
C VAL A 22 -16.66 -14.42 4.59
N LYS A 23 -15.77 -13.47 4.90
CA LYS A 23 -15.58 -12.24 4.13
C LYS A 23 -14.10 -11.83 4.18
N THR A 24 -13.60 -11.34 3.04
CA THR A 24 -12.32 -10.61 3.00
C THR A 24 -12.62 -9.13 2.78
N LEU A 25 -11.98 -8.26 3.56
CA LEU A 25 -12.03 -6.81 3.44
C LEU A 25 -10.65 -6.28 3.08
N TYR A 26 -10.62 -5.23 2.27
CA TYR A 26 -9.41 -4.52 1.91
C TYR A 26 -9.56 -3.04 2.26
N GLN A 27 -8.53 -2.43 2.84
CA GLN A 27 -8.43 -0.98 3.00
C GLN A 27 -7.06 -0.50 2.56
N THR A 28 -7.02 0.66 1.92
CA THR A 28 -5.77 1.31 1.51
C THR A 28 -5.63 2.61 2.28
N PHE A 29 -4.41 2.87 2.75
CA PHE A 29 -4.04 4.08 3.47
C PHE A 29 -2.91 4.76 2.71
N GLU A 30 -3.07 6.05 2.48
CA GLU A 30 -1.99 6.89 1.97
C GLU A 30 -0.87 6.94 3.01
N LEU A 31 0.38 6.92 2.53
CA LEU A 31 1.55 7.05 3.39
C LEU A 31 2.23 8.39 3.12
N PRO A 32 2.10 9.37 4.04
CA PRO A 32 2.78 10.65 3.89
C PRO A 32 4.31 10.48 3.83
N ASP A 33 4.98 11.32 3.04
CA ASP A 33 6.45 11.35 2.95
C ASP A 33 7.12 11.60 4.32
N SER A 34 6.45 12.35 5.20
CA SER A 34 6.96 12.68 6.54
C SER A 34 7.01 11.49 7.50
N VAL A 35 6.24 10.43 7.23
CA VAL A 35 6.17 9.27 8.12
C VAL A 35 7.43 8.42 7.96
N ALA A 36 8.18 8.26 9.04
CA ALA A 36 9.34 7.37 9.13
C ALA A 36 9.06 6.12 9.96
N THR A 37 8.01 6.14 10.80
CA THR A 37 7.67 5.08 11.74
C THR A 37 6.23 4.61 11.57
N LEU A 38 6.03 3.31 11.43
CA LEU A 38 4.72 2.65 11.43
C LEU A 38 4.56 1.82 12.69
N SER A 39 3.37 1.83 13.29
CA SER A 39 2.99 0.85 14.30
C SER A 39 1.58 0.32 14.09
N PHE A 40 1.36 -0.95 14.45
CA PHE A 40 0.08 -1.62 14.30
C PHE A 40 -0.54 -1.89 15.66
N ASP A 41 -1.76 -1.40 15.86
CA ASP A 41 -2.56 -1.63 17.06
C ASP A 41 -3.77 -2.50 16.67
N VAL A 42 -3.52 -3.81 16.59
CA VAL A 42 -4.50 -4.80 16.17
C VAL A 42 -5.21 -5.36 17.39
N TYR A 43 -6.52 -5.62 17.27
CA TYR A 43 -7.28 -6.29 18.33
C TYR A 43 -6.59 -7.59 18.76
N GLU A 44 -6.35 -7.77 20.06
CA GLU A 44 -5.46 -8.81 20.62
C GLU A 44 -5.80 -10.24 20.19
N LYS A 45 -7.08 -10.55 19.90
CA LYS A 45 -7.49 -11.89 19.46
C LYS A 45 -7.30 -12.13 17.95
N ASP A 46 -7.02 -11.10 17.17
CA ASP A 46 -6.81 -11.19 15.73
C ASP A 46 -5.34 -11.52 15.44
N SER A 47 -5.06 -12.34 14.43
CA SER A 47 -3.68 -12.62 14.02
C SER A 47 -3.18 -11.55 13.05
N LEU A 48 -1.98 -11.01 13.25
CA LEU A 48 -1.34 -10.04 12.37
C LEU A 48 -0.13 -10.64 11.64
N VAL A 49 -0.06 -10.40 10.33
CA VAL A 49 1.15 -10.63 9.51
C VAL A 49 1.46 -9.37 8.72
N VAL A 50 2.72 -8.91 8.76
CA VAL A 50 3.16 -7.74 8.00
C VAL A 50 4.01 -8.20 6.81
N VAL A 51 3.69 -7.71 5.62
CA VAL A 51 4.25 -8.14 4.35
C VAL A 51 4.82 -6.94 3.59
N PRO A 52 6.13 -6.87 3.35
CA PRO A 52 6.71 -5.86 2.47
C PRO A 52 6.19 -6.00 1.03
N TRP A 53 5.92 -4.89 0.35
CA TRP A 53 5.55 -4.88 -1.08
C TRP A 53 6.11 -3.67 -1.82
N ALA A 54 6.23 -3.80 -3.14
CA ALA A 54 6.72 -2.74 -4.03
C ALA A 54 5.61 -1.71 -4.32
N GLY A 55 5.26 -0.90 -3.32
CA GLY A 55 4.24 0.14 -3.41
C GLY A 55 4.55 1.34 -2.52
N ASN A 56 3.75 2.39 -2.64
CA ASN A 56 3.88 3.63 -1.88
C ASN A 56 2.73 3.85 -0.88
N THR A 57 1.78 2.91 -0.80
CA THR A 57 0.65 2.94 0.13
C THR A 57 0.71 1.75 1.08
N ILE A 58 -0.04 1.84 2.18
CA ILE A 58 -0.28 0.72 3.07
C ILE A 58 -1.61 0.08 2.69
N MET A 59 -1.67 -1.25 2.60
CA MET A 59 -2.91 -1.97 2.36
C MET A 59 -3.16 -2.97 3.49
N THR A 60 -4.37 -3.07 3.98
CA THR A 60 -4.79 -4.13 4.92
C THR A 60 -5.69 -5.12 4.21
N GLU A 61 -5.50 -6.41 4.48
CA GLU A 61 -6.40 -7.50 4.11
C GLU A 61 -6.88 -8.17 5.39
N SER A 62 -8.19 -8.08 5.67
CA SER A 62 -8.80 -8.73 6.83
C SER A 62 -9.66 -9.90 6.37
N ASN A 63 -9.23 -11.13 6.65
CA ASN A 63 -10.00 -12.34 6.42
C ASN A 63 -10.80 -12.71 7.67
N ILE A 64 -12.13 -12.63 7.57
CA ILE A 64 -13.05 -12.81 8.69
C ILE A 64 -13.82 -14.10 8.49
N LYS A 65 -13.87 -14.92 9.54
CA LYS A 65 -14.64 -16.15 9.63
C LYS A 65 -15.53 -16.09 10.86
N LEU A 66 -16.84 -16.20 10.66
CA LEU A 66 -17.84 -16.16 11.71
C LEU A 66 -18.63 -17.47 11.75
N TYR A 67 -18.62 -18.13 12.89
CA TYR A 67 -19.37 -19.35 13.16
C TYR A 67 -20.50 -19.07 14.14
N TYR A 68 -21.57 -19.84 14.01
CA TYR A 68 -22.75 -19.73 14.88
C TYR A 68 -23.32 -18.30 14.92
N ALA A 69 -23.46 -17.69 13.74
CA ALA A 69 -24.09 -16.38 13.55
C ALA A 69 -25.07 -16.42 12.38
N SER A 70 -26.13 -15.61 12.44
CA SER A 70 -26.99 -15.39 11.28
C SER A 70 -26.28 -14.46 10.28
N ARG A 71 -26.66 -14.56 9.01
CA ARG A 71 -26.13 -13.67 7.97
C ARG A 71 -26.37 -12.19 8.29
N GLY A 72 -27.56 -11.85 8.82
CA GLY A 72 -27.89 -10.48 9.20
C GLY A 72 -27.04 -9.93 10.35
N VAL A 73 -26.66 -10.76 11.33
CA VAL A 73 -25.69 -10.35 12.36
C VAL A 73 -24.34 -10.08 11.72
N PHE A 74 -23.87 -10.97 10.83
CA PHE A 74 -22.58 -10.77 10.16
C PHE A 74 -22.55 -9.49 9.32
N ASP A 75 -23.57 -9.25 8.50
CA ASP A 75 -23.68 -8.05 7.67
C ASP A 75 -23.75 -6.78 8.54
N HIS A 76 -24.49 -6.81 9.66
CA HIS A 76 -24.51 -5.69 10.61
C HIS A 76 -23.12 -5.37 11.20
N LEU A 77 -22.35 -6.40 11.58
CA LEU A 77 -20.99 -6.21 12.12
C LEU A 77 -20.05 -5.60 11.06
N LEU A 78 -20.17 -6.03 9.80
CA LEU A 78 -19.43 -5.47 8.67
C LEU A 78 -19.79 -4.00 8.42
N GLU A 79 -21.09 -3.69 8.38
CA GLU A 79 -21.60 -2.32 8.16
C GLU A 79 -21.17 -1.35 9.26
N LYS A 80 -21.04 -1.82 10.50
CA LYS A 80 -20.52 -1.02 11.62
C LYS A 80 -19.02 -0.78 11.56
N GLY A 81 -18.32 -1.30 10.57
CA GLY A 81 -16.87 -1.15 10.44
C GLY A 81 -16.10 -1.85 11.55
N ARG A 82 -16.66 -2.91 12.16
CA ARG A 82 -16.05 -3.63 13.30
C ARG A 82 -14.64 -4.13 13.02
N TYR A 83 -14.38 -4.47 11.76
CA TYR A 83 -13.11 -5.03 11.27
C TYR A 83 -12.27 -4.01 10.50
N ASN A 84 -12.67 -2.74 10.52
CA ASN A 84 -11.92 -1.69 9.85
C ASN A 84 -10.72 -1.26 10.70
N PHE A 85 -9.79 -0.64 10.00
CA PHE A 85 -8.65 0.07 10.56
C PHE A 85 -8.84 1.57 10.38
N GLU A 86 -8.31 2.32 11.33
CA GLU A 86 -8.15 3.77 11.29
C GLU A 86 -6.66 4.12 11.33
N SER A 87 -6.27 5.12 10.54
CA SER A 87 -4.93 5.70 10.62
C SER A 87 -4.93 6.90 11.56
N ARG A 88 -3.95 6.94 12.46
CA ARG A 88 -3.67 8.07 13.35
C ARG A 88 -2.23 8.53 13.08
N GLU A 89 -2.10 9.74 12.56
CA GLU A 89 -0.81 10.35 12.26
C GLU A 89 -0.37 11.28 13.38
N ASN A 90 0.90 11.20 13.76
CA ASN A 90 1.52 12.10 14.72
C ASN A 90 2.98 12.35 14.30
N GLY A 91 3.20 13.45 13.58
CA GLY A 91 4.52 13.84 13.10
C GLY A 91 5.10 12.83 12.12
N ASP A 92 6.18 12.16 12.53
CA ASP A 92 6.87 11.13 11.75
C ASP A 92 6.32 9.71 11.99
N LYS A 93 5.29 9.57 12.83
CA LYS A 93 4.68 8.29 13.17
C LYS A 93 3.26 8.17 12.62
N MET A 94 2.95 7.01 12.08
CA MET A 94 1.59 6.60 11.73
C MET A 94 1.22 5.32 12.46
N VAL A 95 0.06 5.31 13.11
CA VAL A 95 -0.50 4.14 13.78
C VAL A 95 -1.72 3.68 12.99
N LEU A 96 -1.74 2.42 12.57
CA LEU A 96 -2.95 1.78 12.07
C LEU A 96 -3.58 0.98 13.21
N ALA A 97 -4.73 1.45 13.68
CA ALA A 97 -5.44 0.87 14.82
C ALA A 97 -6.75 0.21 14.38
N SER A 98 -7.12 -0.90 15.00
CA SER A 98 -8.44 -1.50 14.82
C SER A 98 -9.52 -0.54 15.33
N THR A 99 -10.57 -0.27 14.54
CA THR A 99 -11.67 0.63 14.93
C THR A 99 -12.39 0.13 16.20
N SER A 100 -12.49 -1.19 16.38
CA SER A 100 -13.14 -1.79 17.54
C SER A 100 -12.11 -2.51 18.41
N GLU A 101 -11.62 -1.81 19.44
CA GLU A 101 -10.67 -2.36 20.43
C GLU A 101 -11.35 -3.34 21.41
N ARG A 102 -12.69 -3.35 21.48
CA ARG A 102 -13.46 -4.27 22.32
C ARG A 102 -14.65 -4.86 21.58
N ARG A 103 -14.46 -6.10 21.13
CA ARG A 103 -15.47 -6.89 20.44
C ARG A 103 -16.31 -7.67 21.44
N LEU A 104 -17.53 -7.18 21.72
CA LEU A 104 -18.49 -7.91 22.56
C LEU A 104 -18.89 -9.22 21.88
N GLU A 105 -18.95 -10.29 22.67
CA GLU A 105 -19.43 -11.61 22.26
C GLU A 105 -20.96 -11.59 22.19
N VAL A 106 -21.51 -11.98 21.04
CA VAL A 106 -22.96 -12.09 20.86
C VAL A 106 -23.38 -13.50 21.27
N LYS A 107 -24.17 -13.61 22.34
CA LYS A 107 -24.77 -14.87 22.77
C LYS A 107 -26.03 -15.12 21.97
N LEU A 108 -26.04 -16.18 21.16
CA LEU A 108 -27.26 -16.61 20.49
C LEU A 108 -28.02 -17.58 21.39
N THR A 109 -29.17 -17.14 21.87
CA THR A 109 -30.16 -18.03 22.48
C THR A 109 -30.96 -18.69 21.37
N THR A 110 -30.73 -19.97 21.10
CA THR A 110 -31.58 -20.74 20.19
C THR A 110 -32.94 -20.94 20.84
N ALA A 111 -33.92 -20.12 20.46
CA ALA A 111 -35.31 -20.33 20.84
C ALA A 111 -35.97 -21.29 19.85
N LYS A 112 -36.42 -22.44 20.38
CA LYS A 112 -37.21 -23.53 19.78
C LYS A 112 -36.42 -24.72 19.21
N GLY A 113 -36.74 -25.89 19.79
CA GLY A 113 -36.43 -27.21 19.25
C GLY A 113 -35.25 -27.87 19.94
N GLU A 114 -35.54 -28.69 20.96
CA GLU A 114 -34.74 -29.85 21.41
C GLU A 114 -33.21 -29.67 21.43
N GLY A 115 -32.74 -28.90 22.42
CA GLY A 115 -31.32 -28.77 22.72
C GLY A 115 -31.03 -27.39 23.26
N LYS A 116 -31.20 -27.18 24.57
CA LYS A 116 -30.72 -25.97 25.27
C LYS A 116 -29.19 -25.99 25.30
N GLY A 117 -28.55 -25.74 24.17
CA GLY A 117 -27.14 -25.40 24.09
C GLY A 117 -27.04 -23.91 23.85
N GLN A 118 -26.50 -23.14 24.79
CA GLN A 118 -25.97 -21.82 24.46
C GLN A 118 -24.80 -22.05 23.52
N LYS A 119 -24.93 -21.62 22.25
CA LYS A 119 -23.79 -21.57 21.33
C LYS A 119 -23.28 -20.14 21.33
N GLU A 120 -22.03 -19.98 21.72
CA GLU A 120 -21.34 -18.71 21.65
C GLU A 120 -20.87 -18.48 20.21
N GLN A 121 -21.05 -17.25 19.72
CA GLN A 121 -20.50 -16.83 18.44
C GLN A 121 -18.98 -17.01 18.47
N ASN A 122 -18.42 -17.72 17.49
CA ASN A 122 -16.97 -17.85 17.36
C ASN A 122 -16.50 -17.02 16.16
N GLU A 123 -15.64 -16.04 16.44
CA GLU A 123 -15.12 -15.06 15.49
C GLU A 123 -13.61 -15.29 15.33
N GLN A 124 -13.15 -15.49 14.10
CA GLN A 124 -11.73 -15.60 13.76
C GLN A 124 -11.39 -14.57 12.70
N VAL A 125 -10.39 -13.73 12.96
CA VAL A 125 -9.94 -12.70 12.02
C VAL A 125 -8.42 -12.81 11.83
N ALA A 126 -8.02 -12.88 10.57
CA ALA A 126 -6.62 -12.85 10.17
C ALA A 126 -6.35 -11.60 9.35
N VAL A 127 -5.40 -10.79 9.81
CA VAL A 127 -5.02 -9.52 9.21
C VAL A 127 -3.65 -9.66 8.55
N ARG A 128 -3.57 -9.22 7.29
CA ARG A 128 -2.29 -8.96 6.62
C ARG A 128 -2.16 -7.47 6.36
N VAL A 129 -1.00 -6.91 6.69
CA VAL A 129 -0.70 -5.51 6.38
C VAL A 129 0.45 -5.46 5.41
N PHE A 130 0.18 -4.93 4.21
CA PHE A 130 1.16 -4.73 3.17
C PHE A 130 1.78 -3.34 3.33
N ILE A 131 3.09 -3.27 3.57
CA ILE A 131 3.83 -2.02 3.76
C ILE A 131 4.92 -1.83 2.71
N PRO A 132 5.27 -0.59 2.34
CA PRO A 132 6.39 -0.34 1.44
C PRO A 132 7.67 -1.05 1.89
N ASP A 133 8.41 -1.61 0.94
CA ASP A 133 9.66 -2.36 1.16
C ASP A 133 10.79 -1.54 1.83
N ALA A 134 10.70 -0.21 1.78
CA ALA A 134 11.60 0.70 2.50
C ALA A 134 11.53 0.58 4.03
N PHE A 135 10.47 -0.03 4.59
CA PHE A 135 10.31 -0.21 6.02
C PHE A 135 10.90 -1.54 6.50
N THR A 136 11.65 -1.47 7.60
CA THR A 136 12.25 -2.62 8.27
C THR A 136 11.71 -2.75 9.68
N GLN A 137 11.54 -3.98 10.17
CA GLN A 137 10.99 -4.21 11.50
C GLN A 137 12.02 -3.81 12.56
N ALA A 138 11.66 -2.84 13.42
CA ALA A 138 12.49 -2.35 14.52
C ALA A 138 12.07 -2.95 15.87
N ALA A 139 10.78 -3.26 16.04
CA ALA A 139 10.20 -3.92 17.22
C ALA A 139 9.00 -4.81 16.80
N PRO A 140 8.42 -5.65 17.68
CA PRO A 140 7.33 -6.56 17.33
C PRO A 140 6.21 -5.92 16.51
N ASP A 141 5.77 -4.72 16.92
CA ASP A 141 4.71 -3.96 16.25
C ASP A 141 5.20 -2.59 15.74
N THR A 142 6.49 -2.48 15.40
CA THR A 142 7.04 -1.21 14.90
C THR A 142 7.97 -1.42 13.72
N TRP A 143 7.75 -0.65 12.66
CA TRP A 143 8.55 -0.64 11.46
C TRP A 143 9.08 0.76 11.20
N THR A 144 10.33 0.87 10.79
CA THR A 144 10.97 2.15 10.52
C THR A 144 11.64 2.13 9.15
N ARG A 145 11.65 3.28 8.50
CA ARG A 145 12.47 3.56 7.32
C ARG A 145 13.46 4.67 7.64
N PRO A 146 14.63 4.71 7.01
CA PRO A 146 15.51 5.87 7.12
C PRO A 146 14.75 7.12 6.65
N PHE A 147 14.73 8.15 7.49
CA PHE A 147 14.17 9.43 7.11
C PHE A 147 14.99 9.98 5.96
N LYS A 148 14.39 10.01 4.77
CA LYS A 148 14.97 10.73 3.64
C LYS A 148 14.67 12.19 3.92
N GLU A 149 15.61 12.90 4.55
CA GLU A 149 15.67 14.34 4.34
C GLU A 149 15.58 14.52 2.82
N ARG A 150 14.60 15.32 2.39
CA ARG A 150 14.51 15.76 1.00
C ARG A 150 15.80 16.53 0.74
N SER A 151 16.87 15.81 0.42
CA SER A 151 18.15 16.32 -0.01
C SER A 151 17.84 17.28 -1.14
N GLU A 152 17.97 18.57 -0.87
CA GLU A 152 18.74 19.57 -1.63
C GLU A 152 18.98 19.34 -3.14
N GLU A 153 18.12 18.62 -3.87
CA GLU A 153 18.10 18.54 -5.34
C GLU A 153 17.39 19.77 -5.94
N ARG A 154 17.33 20.85 -5.15
CA ARG A 154 17.08 22.21 -5.59
C ARG A 154 18.19 23.19 -5.22
N THR A 155 19.33 22.72 -4.70
CA THR A 155 20.59 23.42 -4.98
C THR A 155 21.12 22.87 -6.29
N GLY A 156 20.53 23.34 -7.40
CA GLY A 156 21.29 23.38 -8.64
C GLY A 156 22.62 24.02 -8.26
N ALA A 157 23.71 23.30 -8.46
CA ALA A 157 25.07 23.75 -8.17
C ALA A 157 25.29 25.07 -8.91
N TYR A 158 24.97 26.17 -8.25
CA TYR A 158 25.35 27.50 -8.67
C TYR A 158 26.83 27.54 -8.34
N HIS A 159 27.65 27.05 -9.26
CA HIS A 159 29.04 27.48 -9.30
C HIS A 159 28.96 29.01 -9.32
N PRO A 160 29.46 29.72 -8.30
CA PRO A 160 29.56 31.16 -8.41
C PRO A 160 30.43 31.40 -9.64
N ARG A 161 29.84 31.89 -10.74
CA ARG A 161 30.60 32.39 -11.87
C ARG A 161 31.59 33.36 -11.27
N LYS A 162 32.88 33.00 -11.26
CA LYS A 162 33.97 33.94 -10.97
C LYS A 162 33.64 35.15 -11.83
N LYS A 163 33.35 36.28 -11.19
CA LYS A 163 33.06 37.51 -11.91
C LYS A 163 34.30 37.78 -12.75
N LEU A 164 34.17 37.59 -14.06
CA LEU A 164 35.20 37.96 -15.01
C LEU A 164 35.37 39.46 -14.87
N ASN A 165 36.46 39.88 -14.22
CA ASN A 165 36.78 41.29 -14.11
C ASN A 165 37.14 41.77 -15.51
N ARG A 166 36.17 42.40 -16.19
CA ARG A 166 36.29 42.80 -17.60
C ARG A 166 37.27 43.96 -17.81
N GLU A 167 37.90 44.47 -16.73
CA GLU A 167 38.81 45.61 -16.76
C GLU A 167 40.30 45.25 -16.86
N SER A 168 40.70 44.01 -16.60
CA SER A 168 42.09 43.58 -16.81
C SER A 168 42.09 42.49 -17.87
N GLY A 169 42.46 42.83 -19.10
CA GLY A 169 42.59 41.89 -20.22
C GLY A 169 43.73 40.87 -20.04
N GLU A 170 43.82 40.24 -18.87
CA GLU A 170 44.82 39.24 -18.52
C GLU A 170 44.13 37.89 -18.34
N VAL A 171 44.37 37.02 -19.31
CA VAL A 171 44.03 35.60 -19.25
C VAL A 171 45.01 34.96 -18.27
N SER A 172 44.52 34.32 -17.21
CA SER A 172 45.36 33.61 -16.25
C SER A 172 46.13 32.48 -16.95
N GLU A 173 47.43 32.34 -16.67
CA GLU A 173 48.30 31.34 -17.33
C GLU A 173 47.76 29.90 -17.25
N GLU A 174 47.00 29.57 -16.20
CA GLU A 174 46.32 28.27 -16.04
C GLU A 174 45.32 27.92 -17.18
N LEU A 175 44.79 28.90 -17.91
CA LEU A 175 43.89 28.64 -19.04
C LEU A 175 44.63 28.29 -20.34
N ARG A 176 45.94 28.55 -20.41
CA ARG A 176 46.76 28.18 -21.59
C ARG A 176 47.12 26.70 -21.58
N ASP A 177 47.29 26.11 -20.40
CA ASP A 177 47.71 24.72 -20.23
C ASP A 177 46.54 23.71 -20.31
N ALA A 178 45.30 24.19 -20.32
CA ALA A 178 44.10 23.34 -20.35
C ALA A 178 43.58 23.00 -21.76
N ILE A 179 44.29 23.40 -22.82
CA ILE A 179 43.97 23.01 -24.19
C ILE A 179 44.85 21.82 -24.57
N PRO A 180 44.34 20.57 -24.57
CA PRO A 180 45.10 19.46 -25.13
C PRO A 180 45.33 19.72 -26.62
N GLU A 181 46.57 19.60 -27.08
CA GLU A 181 46.90 19.69 -28.51
C GLU A 181 46.05 18.67 -29.29
N ALA A 182 45.38 19.14 -30.33
CA ALA A 182 44.57 18.30 -31.20
C ALA A 182 45.47 17.22 -31.87
N PRO A 183 44.99 15.97 -31.98
CA PRO A 183 45.72 14.94 -32.72
C PRO A 183 45.87 15.38 -34.18
N LYS A 184 47.12 15.56 -34.61
CA LYS A 184 47.45 15.69 -36.03
C LYS A 184 47.39 14.29 -36.62
N ASP A 185 46.40 14.09 -37.48
CA ASP A 185 46.11 12.89 -38.30
C ASP A 185 44.85 12.17 -37.87
N THR A 186 43.70 12.53 -38.46
CA THR A 186 42.73 11.57 -39.03
C THR A 186 41.81 12.34 -39.98
N VAL A 187 42.00 12.05 -41.27
CA VAL A 187 41.13 12.17 -42.46
C VAL A 187 39.74 12.80 -42.27
N GLU A 188 39.43 13.81 -43.10
CA GLU A 188 38.09 14.35 -43.31
C GLU A 188 37.11 13.25 -43.80
N GLU A 189 36.24 12.77 -42.93
CA GLU A 189 35.01 12.09 -43.34
C GLU A 189 33.83 13.03 -43.06
N THR A 190 33.46 13.79 -44.09
CA THR A 190 32.28 14.67 -44.09
C THR A 190 31.02 13.84 -43.94
N LEU A 191 30.58 13.65 -42.71
CA LEU A 191 29.27 13.07 -42.38
C LEU A 191 28.19 14.12 -42.69
N VAL A 192 27.62 14.03 -43.89
CA VAL A 192 26.43 14.80 -44.28
C VAL A 192 25.26 14.32 -43.44
N LEU A 193 24.91 15.06 -42.40
CA LEU A 193 23.65 14.87 -41.67
C LEU A 193 22.49 15.34 -42.56
N PRO A 194 21.45 14.51 -42.82
CA PRO A 194 20.26 14.99 -43.50
C PRO A 194 19.50 15.97 -42.60
N LEU A 195 19.08 17.09 -43.19
CA LEU A 195 18.25 18.10 -42.53
C LEU A 195 16.94 17.47 -42.00
N PRO A 196 16.47 17.85 -40.80
CA PRO A 196 15.19 17.39 -40.28
C PRO A 196 14.04 17.98 -41.11
N ASP A 197 13.21 17.09 -41.63
CA ASP A 197 12.04 17.40 -42.45
C ASP A 197 11.04 18.28 -41.68
N SER A 198 10.69 19.44 -42.25
CA SER A 198 9.89 20.49 -41.61
C SER A 198 8.37 20.21 -41.69
N THR A 199 7.94 19.01 -41.34
CA THR A 199 6.56 18.54 -41.48
C THR A 199 5.95 18.03 -40.17
N TRP A 200 6.18 18.72 -39.06
CA TRP A 200 5.38 18.55 -37.83
C TRP A 200 4.54 19.80 -37.57
N ARG A 201 3.47 19.93 -38.37
CA ARG A 201 2.43 20.94 -38.18
C ARG A 201 1.42 20.41 -37.14
N ARG A 202 1.25 21.18 -36.06
CA ARG A 202 0.28 21.08 -34.95
C ARG A 202 -0.98 20.25 -35.24
N GLN A 203 -1.25 19.26 -34.40
CA GLN A 203 -2.61 18.91 -33.98
C GLN A 203 -2.72 19.08 -32.46
N SER A 204 -3.01 20.30 -32.02
CA SER A 204 -3.56 20.55 -30.68
C SER A 204 -5.07 20.67 -30.82
N GLY A 205 -5.78 19.55 -30.66
CA GLY A 205 -7.23 19.53 -30.52
C GLY A 205 -7.62 20.00 -29.12
N LEU A 206 -8.11 21.22 -29.00
CA LEU A 206 -8.88 21.70 -27.85
C LEU A 206 -10.32 21.92 -28.35
N PRO A 207 -11.34 21.36 -27.67
CA PRO A 207 -12.73 21.49 -28.10
C PRO A 207 -13.26 22.91 -27.87
N GLU A 208 -13.86 23.50 -28.91
CA GLU A 208 -14.59 24.76 -28.84
C GLU A 208 -15.83 24.63 -27.94
N LYS A 209 -16.03 25.60 -27.04
CA LYS A 209 -17.27 25.75 -26.26
C LYS A 209 -18.43 26.19 -27.17
N PRO A 210 -19.66 25.70 -26.93
CA PRO A 210 -20.84 26.13 -27.67
C PRO A 210 -21.18 27.59 -27.35
N LYS A 211 -21.53 28.34 -28.41
CA LYS A 211 -22.10 29.69 -28.30
C LYS A 211 -23.55 29.59 -27.86
N ASP A 212 -23.90 30.38 -26.85
CA ASP A 212 -25.26 30.64 -26.42
C ASP A 212 -26.11 31.20 -27.59
N GLN A 213 -27.25 30.56 -27.84
CA GLN A 213 -28.46 31.12 -28.46
C GLN A 213 -29.67 30.55 -27.73
#